data_AF-A0A349PPU2-F1
#
_entry.id   AF-A0A349PPU2-F1
#
_cell.length_a   1.000
_cell.length_b   1.000
_cell.length_c   1.000
_cell.angle_alpha   90.00
_cell.angle_beta   90.00
_cell.angle_gamma   90.00
#
_symmetry.space_group_name_H-M   'P 1'
#
loop_
_entity.id
_entity.type
_entity.pdbx_description
1 polymer ?
#
loop_
_entity_poly.entity_id
_entity_poly.type
_entity_poly.pdbx_seq_one_letter_code
_entity_poly.pdbx_strand_id
1 'polypeptide(L)'
;DAFEDENFITKKYLKFCQGFAKDVVFPAEDKKEEVMFMNRSVNYFAKNDQFEESNFLNEVLDNPDLIPEFKNYKVDKGEKYSIEDVTTFPIANSAVSDARKSIKNVINLDTQIQIKMDFINPESAEKYVEKGWDEEKQMYYYLVYFNKEVKG
;
A
#
# COMPACT_ATOMS: atom_id res chain seq x y z
N ASP A 1 16.82 -6.12 -23.06
CA ASP A 1 17.76 -6.18 -21.93
C ASP A 1 16.89 -6.59 -20.74
N ALA A 2 16.86 -7.88 -20.38
CA ALA A 2 15.79 -8.43 -19.55
C ALA A 2 15.65 -7.73 -18.18
N PHE A 3 16.75 -7.24 -17.63
CA PHE A 3 16.78 -6.44 -16.40
C PHE A 3 16.04 -5.09 -16.53
N GLU A 4 16.06 -4.46 -17.70
CA GLU A 4 15.32 -3.22 -17.93
C GLU A 4 13.81 -3.48 -17.98
N ASP A 5 13.41 -4.60 -18.60
CA ASP A 5 12.01 -5.01 -18.71
C ASP A 5 11.41 -5.35 -17.33
N GLU A 6 12.14 -6.09 -16.49
CA GLU A 6 11.76 -6.40 -15.10
C GLU A 6 11.58 -5.13 -14.24
N ASN A 7 12.52 -4.19 -14.37
CA ASN A 7 12.47 -2.91 -13.65
C ASN A 7 11.25 -2.09 -14.06
N PHE A 8 10.96 -2.05 -15.36
CA PHE A 8 9.83 -1.31 -15.89
C PHE A 8 8.49 -1.89 -15.46
N ILE A 9 8.32 -3.22 -15.57
CA ILE A 9 7.09 -3.91 -15.14
C ILE A 9 6.88 -3.73 -13.63
N THR A 10 7.93 -3.92 -12.82
CA THR A 10 7.84 -3.72 -11.36
C THR A 10 7.39 -2.30 -11.01
N LYS A 11 7.98 -1.27 -11.66
CA LYS A 11 7.59 0.14 -11.46
C LYS A 11 6.14 0.39 -11.86
N LYS A 12 5.72 -0.13 -13.00
CA LYS A 12 4.35 0.01 -13.51
C LYS A 12 3.32 -0.61 -12.58
N TYR A 13 3.59 -1.82 -12.09
CA TYR A 13 2.70 -2.50 -11.17
C TYR A 13 2.58 -1.78 -9.83
N LEU A 14 3.69 -1.31 -9.27
CA LEU A 14 3.66 -0.49 -8.05
C LEU A 14 2.91 0.84 -8.27
N LYS A 15 2.98 1.43 -9.46
CA LYS A 15 2.18 2.62 -9.82
C LYS A 15 0.70 2.31 -9.99
N PHE A 16 0.37 1.13 -10.48
CA PHE A 16 -1.00 0.63 -10.51
C PHE A 16 -1.55 0.44 -9.10
N CYS A 17 -0.80 -0.20 -8.19
CA CYS A 17 -1.18 -0.29 -6.77
C CYS A 17 -1.41 1.10 -6.15
N GLN A 18 -0.56 2.10 -6.46
CA GLN A 18 -0.77 3.48 -6.00
C GLN A 18 -2.07 4.11 -6.54
N GLY A 19 -2.48 3.76 -7.76
CA GLY A 19 -3.76 4.19 -8.31
C GLY A 19 -4.92 3.53 -7.58
N PHE A 20 -4.89 2.20 -7.47
CA PHE A 20 -5.90 1.41 -6.76
C PHE A 20 -6.09 1.88 -5.30
N ALA A 21 -5.00 2.14 -4.60
CA ALA A 21 -5.04 2.66 -3.23
C ALA A 21 -5.86 3.96 -3.13
N LYS A 22 -5.65 4.90 -4.06
CA LYS A 22 -6.28 6.21 -4.03
C LYS A 22 -7.69 6.23 -4.57
N ASP A 23 -7.94 5.45 -5.62
CA ASP A 23 -9.17 5.50 -6.38
C ASP A 23 -10.21 4.52 -5.83
N VAL A 24 -9.78 3.47 -5.11
CA VAL A 24 -10.65 2.39 -4.61
C VAL A 24 -10.52 2.19 -3.10
N VAL A 25 -9.32 1.91 -2.59
CA VAL A 25 -9.14 1.60 -1.16
C VAL A 25 -9.52 2.81 -0.29
N PHE A 26 -9.04 4.00 -0.62
CA PHE A 26 -9.34 5.20 0.15
C PHE A 26 -10.84 5.54 0.19
N PRO A 27 -11.60 5.51 -0.94
CA PRO A 27 -13.04 5.73 -0.92
C PRO A 27 -13.86 4.60 -0.27
N ALA A 28 -13.44 3.34 -0.42
CA ALA A 28 -14.17 2.20 0.13
C ALA A 28 -13.94 2.00 1.63
N GLU A 29 -12.73 2.29 2.09
CA GLU A 29 -12.29 2.16 3.47
C GLU A 29 -11.98 3.56 4.02
N ASP A 30 -10.69 3.88 4.26
CA ASP A 30 -10.27 5.20 4.66
C ASP A 30 -8.78 5.48 4.37
N LYS A 31 -8.30 6.63 4.87
CA LYS A 31 -6.91 7.07 4.68
C LYS A 31 -5.89 6.18 5.38
N LYS A 32 -6.24 5.57 6.52
CA LYS A 32 -5.36 4.62 7.19
C LYS A 32 -5.13 3.45 6.25
N GLU A 33 -6.21 2.92 5.68
CA GLU A 33 -6.16 1.72 4.86
C GLU A 33 -5.52 1.93 3.49
N GLU A 34 -5.68 3.10 2.88
CA GLU A 34 -4.88 3.50 1.70
C GLU A 34 -3.38 3.36 1.96
N VAL A 35 -2.92 3.86 3.12
CA VAL A 35 -1.51 3.88 3.47
C VAL A 35 -1.03 2.47 3.86
N MET A 36 -1.84 1.70 4.59
CA MET A 36 -1.52 0.31 4.96
C MET A 36 -1.46 -0.60 3.73
N PHE A 37 -2.41 -0.50 2.81
CA PHE A 37 -2.40 -1.25 1.55
C PHE A 37 -1.11 -0.96 0.76
N MET A 38 -0.73 0.32 0.63
CA MET A 38 0.52 0.67 -0.06
C MET A 38 1.74 0.13 0.65
N ASN A 39 1.70 0.08 1.98
CA ASN A 39 2.79 -0.51 2.73
C ASN A 39 2.91 -2.02 2.49
N ARG A 40 1.83 -2.77 2.71
CA ARG A 40 1.75 -4.21 2.46
C ARG A 40 2.18 -4.54 1.03
N SER A 41 1.74 -3.74 0.06
CA SER A 41 2.13 -3.87 -1.36
C SER A 41 3.65 -3.78 -1.54
N VAL A 42 4.30 -2.71 -1.09
CA VAL A 42 5.76 -2.56 -1.24
C VAL A 42 6.51 -3.67 -0.53
N ASN A 43 6.02 -4.12 0.62
CA ASN A 43 6.67 -5.16 1.40
C ASN A 43 6.55 -6.54 0.74
N TYR A 44 5.40 -6.85 0.13
CA TYR A 44 5.26 -8.03 -0.71
C TYR A 44 6.30 -8.03 -1.83
N PHE A 45 6.45 -6.90 -2.52
CA PHE A 45 7.45 -6.79 -3.58
C PHE A 45 8.89 -6.86 -3.04
N ALA A 46 9.16 -6.38 -1.83
CA ALA A 46 10.50 -6.40 -1.25
C ALA A 46 10.94 -7.77 -0.71
N LYS A 47 9.99 -8.64 -0.35
CA LYS A 47 10.27 -9.94 0.28
C LYS A 47 10.24 -11.12 -0.71
N ASN A 48 9.78 -10.90 -1.92
CA ASN A 48 9.61 -11.92 -2.95
C ASN A 48 10.50 -11.61 -4.16
N ASP A 49 11.07 -12.64 -4.77
CA ASP A 49 11.84 -12.49 -6.03
C ASP A 49 10.95 -12.56 -7.28
N GLN A 50 9.74 -13.11 -7.13
CA GLN A 50 8.75 -13.25 -8.21
C GLN A 50 7.40 -12.72 -7.74
N PHE A 51 6.77 -11.92 -8.59
CA PHE A 51 5.40 -11.50 -8.42
C PHE A 51 4.47 -12.60 -8.93
N GLU A 52 3.43 -12.88 -8.15
CA GLU A 52 2.27 -13.65 -8.58
C GLU A 52 1.03 -12.94 -8.01
N GLU A 53 0.08 -12.62 -8.87
CA GLU A 53 -1.07 -11.77 -8.53
C GLU A 53 -1.98 -12.41 -7.47
N SER A 54 -2.24 -13.71 -7.55
CA SER A 54 -3.15 -14.38 -6.62
C SER A 54 -2.59 -14.36 -5.19
N ASN A 55 -1.30 -14.67 -5.02
CA ASN A 55 -0.57 -14.60 -3.77
C ASN A 55 -0.50 -13.16 -3.26
N PHE A 56 -0.24 -12.19 -4.15
CA PHE A 56 -0.25 -10.78 -3.80
C PHE A 56 -1.59 -10.35 -3.21
N LEU A 57 -2.70 -10.68 -3.86
CA LEU A 57 -4.04 -10.31 -3.39
C LEU A 57 -4.35 -10.93 -2.03
N ASN A 58 -4.00 -12.21 -1.84
CA ASN A 58 -4.23 -12.90 -0.57
C ASN A 58 -3.38 -12.35 0.59
N GLU A 59 -2.17 -11.85 0.32
CA GLU A 59 -1.27 -11.35 1.36
C GLU A 59 -1.42 -9.86 1.66
N VAL A 60 -1.95 -9.08 0.71
CA VAL A 60 -1.95 -7.61 0.78
C VAL A 60 -3.35 -7.04 1.03
N LEU A 61 -4.41 -7.76 0.70
CA LEU A 61 -5.78 -7.33 0.96
C LEU A 61 -6.38 -8.09 2.14
N ASP A 62 -6.62 -7.36 3.23
CA ASP A 62 -7.29 -7.91 4.40
C ASP A 62 -8.81 -7.95 4.23
N ASN A 63 -9.38 -6.98 3.50
CA ASN A 63 -10.78 -7.00 3.11
C ASN A 63 -10.95 -7.81 1.80
N PRO A 64 -11.60 -8.99 1.82
CA PRO A 64 -11.83 -9.80 0.63
C PRO A 64 -12.75 -9.13 -0.39
N ASP A 65 -13.60 -8.17 0.02
CA ASP A 65 -14.48 -7.43 -0.89
C ASP A 65 -13.68 -6.54 -1.86
N LEU A 66 -12.43 -6.21 -1.53
CA LEU A 66 -11.55 -5.44 -2.42
C LEU A 66 -10.89 -6.28 -3.51
N ILE A 67 -10.93 -7.62 -3.43
CA ILE A 67 -10.38 -8.51 -4.44
C ILE A 67 -11.10 -8.36 -5.80
N PRO A 68 -12.45 -8.44 -5.89
CA PRO A 68 -13.14 -8.18 -7.15
C PRO A 68 -12.91 -6.75 -7.63
N GLU A 69 -12.87 -5.77 -6.74
CA GLU A 69 -12.59 -4.37 -7.09
C GLU A 69 -11.20 -4.18 -7.69
N PHE A 70 -10.18 -4.88 -7.17
CA PHE A 70 -8.84 -4.87 -7.75
C PHE A 70 -8.84 -5.41 -9.18
N LYS A 71 -9.54 -6.53 -9.42
CA LYS A 71 -9.64 -7.13 -10.74
C LYS A 71 -10.37 -6.22 -11.72
N ASN A 72 -11.48 -5.61 -11.29
CA ASN A 72 -12.23 -4.63 -12.09
C ASN A 72 -11.36 -3.40 -12.41
N TYR A 73 -10.68 -2.85 -11.40
CA TYR A 73 -9.77 -1.72 -11.59
C TYR A 73 -8.61 -2.06 -12.55
N LYS A 74 -8.11 -3.30 -12.53
CA LYS A 74 -7.10 -3.78 -13.48
C LYS A 74 -7.65 -3.87 -14.90
N VAL A 75 -8.87 -4.35 -15.11
CA VAL A 75 -9.52 -4.35 -16.42
C VAL A 75 -9.67 -2.92 -16.95
N ASP A 76 -10.10 -1.99 -16.10
CA ASP A 76 -10.39 -0.61 -16.50
C ASP A 76 -9.15 0.26 -16.70
N LYS A 77 -8.11 0.04 -15.89
CA LYS A 77 -6.92 0.91 -15.83
C LYS A 77 -5.63 0.22 -16.23
N GLY A 78 -5.61 -1.11 -16.37
CA GLY A 78 -4.41 -1.90 -16.64
C GLY A 78 -3.63 -1.41 -17.87
N GLU A 79 -4.34 -1.00 -18.93
CA GLU A 79 -3.73 -0.50 -20.17
C GLU A 79 -2.91 0.77 -19.97
N LYS A 80 -3.41 1.68 -19.15
CA LYS A 80 -2.70 2.91 -18.77
C LYS A 80 -1.35 2.62 -18.11
N TYR A 81 -1.25 1.49 -17.40
CA TYR A 81 -0.01 1.04 -16.76
C TYR A 81 0.73 -0.02 -17.60
N SER A 82 0.16 -0.51 -18.69
CA SER A 82 0.60 -1.66 -19.50
C SER A 82 0.83 -2.92 -18.66
N ILE A 83 -0.19 -3.31 -17.91
CA ILE A 83 -0.18 -4.53 -17.07
C ILE A 83 -1.40 -5.43 -17.31
N GLU A 84 -2.13 -5.23 -18.41
CA GLU A 84 -3.43 -5.87 -18.69
C GLU A 84 -3.35 -7.39 -18.51
N ASP A 85 -2.34 -8.00 -19.13
CA ASP A 85 -2.12 -9.45 -19.13
C ASP A 85 -1.01 -9.90 -18.16
N VAL A 86 -0.52 -8.99 -17.31
CA VAL A 86 0.61 -9.26 -16.41
C VAL A 86 0.08 -9.83 -15.09
N THR A 87 0.24 -11.13 -14.88
CA THR A 87 -0.14 -11.80 -13.61
C THR A 87 1.06 -12.36 -12.86
N THR A 88 2.19 -12.55 -13.54
CA THR A 88 3.47 -12.96 -12.94
C THR A 88 4.65 -12.31 -13.66
N PHE A 89 5.69 -11.95 -12.90
CA PHE A 89 6.95 -11.41 -13.43
C PHE A 89 8.07 -11.45 -12.36
N PRO A 90 9.35 -11.47 -12.74
CA PRO A 90 10.46 -11.30 -11.79
C PRO A 90 10.47 -9.88 -11.21
N ILE A 91 10.71 -9.76 -9.90
CA ILE A 91 10.69 -8.47 -9.21
C ILE A 91 12.07 -7.83 -9.24
N ALA A 92 12.13 -6.59 -9.74
CA ALA A 92 13.35 -5.81 -9.72
C ALA A 92 13.51 -5.06 -8.38
N ASN A 93 14.42 -5.52 -7.52
CA ASN A 93 14.69 -4.90 -6.22
C ASN A 93 15.07 -3.41 -6.29
N SER A 94 15.69 -2.96 -7.38
CA SER A 94 15.97 -1.54 -7.65
C SER A 94 14.68 -0.72 -7.77
N ALA A 95 13.69 -1.22 -8.50
CA ALA A 95 12.38 -0.59 -8.65
C ALA A 95 11.61 -0.53 -7.33
N VAL A 96 11.67 -1.60 -6.53
CA VAL A 96 11.05 -1.64 -5.19
C VAL A 96 11.71 -0.62 -4.26
N SER A 97 13.04 -0.53 -4.28
CA SER A 97 13.80 0.43 -3.48
C SER A 97 13.46 1.88 -3.84
N ASP A 98 13.33 2.18 -5.15
CA ASP A 98 12.90 3.49 -5.64
C ASP A 98 11.47 3.81 -5.19
N ALA A 99 10.56 2.86 -5.33
CA ALA A 99 9.17 3.02 -4.92
C ALA A 99 9.04 3.29 -3.42
N ARG A 100 9.75 2.52 -2.58
CA ARG A 100 9.77 2.68 -1.12
C ARG A 100 10.20 4.09 -0.68
N LYS A 101 11.15 4.70 -1.37
CA LYS A 101 11.59 6.09 -1.11
C LYS A 101 10.53 7.13 -1.52
N SER A 102 9.75 6.83 -2.56
CA SER A 102 8.78 7.76 -3.13
C SER A 102 7.42 7.78 -2.44
N ILE A 103 7.06 6.70 -1.74
CA ILE A 103 5.74 6.55 -1.11
C ILE A 103 5.73 7.36 0.18
N LYS A 104 4.80 8.33 0.25
CA LYS A 104 4.59 9.16 1.43
C LYS A 104 3.63 8.44 2.39
N ASN A 105 4.18 7.97 3.49
CA ASN A 105 3.43 7.31 4.57
C ASN A 105 2.93 8.34 5.58
N VAL A 106 2.19 9.34 5.11
CA VAL A 106 1.73 10.47 5.93
C VAL A 106 0.22 10.58 5.84
N ILE A 107 -0.43 10.56 7.01
CA ILE A 107 -1.83 10.95 7.16
C ILE A 107 -1.84 12.41 7.59
N ASN A 108 -2.48 13.26 6.78
CA ASN A 108 -2.70 14.66 7.12
C ASN A 108 -4.08 14.80 7.74
N LEU A 109 -4.16 15.43 8.90
CA LEU A 109 -5.41 15.73 9.60
C LEU A 109 -5.81 17.19 9.36
N ASP A 110 -7.09 17.49 9.51
CA ASP A 110 -7.67 18.83 9.41
C ASP A 110 -7.10 19.81 10.46
N THR A 111 -6.63 19.28 11.59
CA THR A 111 -5.99 20.01 12.69
C THR A 111 -4.53 20.38 12.42
N GLN A 112 -4.03 20.22 11.19
CA GLN A 112 -2.62 20.42 10.79
C GLN A 112 -1.63 19.45 11.45
N ILE A 113 -2.13 18.41 12.11
CA ILE A 113 -1.33 17.30 12.62
C ILE A 113 -1.01 16.35 11.48
N GLN A 114 0.24 15.86 11.46
CA GLN A 114 0.69 14.83 10.53
C GLN A 114 1.09 13.57 11.30
N ILE A 115 0.49 12.44 10.93
CA ILE A 115 0.91 11.13 11.43
C ILE A 115 1.80 10.51 10.35
N LYS A 116 3.10 10.47 10.60
CA LYS A 116 4.07 9.81 9.73
C LYS A 116 4.34 8.41 10.24
N MET A 117 4.01 7.41 9.42
CA MET A 117 4.31 6.02 9.72
C MET A 117 5.61 5.62 9.03
N ASP A 118 6.59 5.20 9.83
CA ASP A 118 7.82 4.63 9.28
C ASP A 118 7.65 3.11 9.16
N PHE A 119 7.66 2.63 7.93
CA PHE A 119 7.42 1.23 7.63
C PHE A 119 8.69 0.46 7.27
N ILE A 120 9.84 0.85 7.83
CA ILE A 120 11.05 0.00 7.78
C ILE A 120 10.73 -1.41 8.32
N ASN A 121 9.76 -1.55 9.23
CA ASN A 121 9.22 -2.84 9.65
C ASN A 121 7.70 -2.96 9.37
N PRO A 122 7.27 -3.80 8.40
CA PRO A 122 5.88 -3.94 7.95
C PRO A 122 4.92 -4.38 9.05
N GLU A 123 5.36 -5.33 9.89
CA GLU A 123 4.49 -6.04 10.82
C GLU A 123 4.04 -5.20 12.02
N SER A 124 4.61 -4.00 12.20
CA SER A 124 4.41 -3.21 13.41
C SER A 124 3.33 -2.13 13.28
N ALA A 125 3.21 -1.42 12.17
CA ALA A 125 2.43 -0.18 12.17
C ALA A 125 0.92 -0.42 12.31
N GLU A 126 0.39 -1.48 11.69
CA GLU A 126 -1.03 -1.82 11.76
C GLU A 126 -1.49 -2.22 13.16
N LYS A 127 -0.64 -2.95 13.89
CA LYS A 127 -0.91 -3.41 15.26
C LYS A 127 -0.96 -2.28 16.27
N TYR A 128 -0.43 -1.10 15.93
CA TYR A 128 -0.23 -0.01 16.87
C TYR A 128 -1.00 1.25 16.50
N VAL A 129 -1.77 1.26 15.40
CA VAL A 129 -2.55 2.41 14.99
C VAL A 129 -4.02 2.03 14.82
N GLU A 130 -4.88 2.58 15.67
CA GLU A 130 -6.32 2.42 15.60
C GLU A 130 -6.97 3.75 15.27
N LYS A 131 -8.03 3.74 14.46
CA LYS A 131 -8.86 4.90 14.18
C LYS A 131 -10.25 4.65 14.77
N GLY A 132 -10.83 5.67 15.39
CA GLY A 132 -12.20 5.59 15.89
C GLY A 132 -12.92 6.93 15.81
N TRP A 133 -14.19 6.90 16.21
CA TRP A 133 -15.05 8.07 16.33
C TRP A 133 -15.37 8.28 17.81
N ASP A 134 -15.17 9.51 18.29
CA ASP A 134 -15.57 9.93 19.64
C ASP A 134 -16.94 10.61 19.56
N GLU A 135 -17.97 9.95 20.09
CA GLU A 135 -19.34 10.44 20.09
C GLU A 135 -19.54 11.71 20.94
N GLU A 136 -18.77 11.89 22.00
CA GLU A 136 -18.90 13.08 22.85
C GLU A 136 -18.27 14.30 22.18
N LYS A 137 -17.11 14.11 21.55
CA LYS A 137 -16.35 15.17 20.88
C LYS A 137 -16.80 15.41 19.44
N GLN A 138 -17.59 14.51 18.86
CA GLN A 138 -18.02 14.54 17.46
C GLN A 138 -16.82 14.68 16.51
N MET A 139 -15.77 13.89 16.74
CA MET A 139 -14.56 13.90 15.92
C MET A 139 -13.90 12.53 15.82
N TYR A 140 -13.14 12.32 14.76
CA TYR A 140 -12.29 11.13 14.62
C TYR A 140 -11.03 11.26 15.47
N TYR A 141 -10.54 10.14 15.98
CA TYR A 141 -9.25 10.03 16.64
C TYR A 141 -8.39 8.94 16.01
N TYR A 142 -7.08 9.06 16.23
CA TYR A 142 -6.13 7.95 16.07
C TYR A 142 -5.52 7.64 17.44
N LEU A 143 -5.49 6.37 17.82
CA LEU A 143 -4.72 5.86 18.96
C LEU A 143 -3.42 5.26 18.43
N VAL A 144 -2.30 5.61 19.09
CA VAL A 144 -0.98 5.05 18.81
C VAL A 144 -0.47 4.33 20.04
N TYR A 145 -0.26 3.03 19.92
CA TYR A 145 0.25 2.17 21.00
C TYR A 145 1.76 2.02 20.90
N PHE A 146 2.47 2.09 22.02
CA PHE A 146 3.91 1.85 22.07
C PHE A 146 4.32 1.19 23.39
N ASN A 147 5.37 0.37 23.35
CA ASN A 147 5.88 -0.33 24.54
C ASN A 147 6.97 0.46 25.28
N LYS A 148 7.81 1.18 24.53
CA LYS A 148 8.89 2.01 25.07
C LYS A 148 9.25 3.12 24.07
N GLU A 149 9.68 4.25 24.59
CA GLU A 149 10.28 5.31 23.78
C GLU A 149 11.70 4.91 23.35
N VAL A 150 12.08 5.32 22.15
CA VAL A 150 13.43 5.13 21.62
C VAL A 150 14.06 6.48 21.33
N LYS A 151 15.37 6.62 21.53
CA LYS A 151 16.09 7.82 21.10
C LYS A 151 16.15 7.83 19.57
N GLY A 152 15.72 8.95 18.98
CA GLY A 152 15.83 9.22 17.55
C GLY A 152 17.24 9.59 17.11
#